data_AF-A0A441V9P5-F1
#
_entry.id   AF-A0A441V9P5-F1
#
_cell.length_a   1.000
_cell.length_b   1.000
_cell.length_c   1.000
_cell.angle_alpha   90.00
_cell.angle_beta   90.00
_cell.angle_gamma   90.00
#
_symmetry.space_group_name_H-M   'P 1'
#
loop_
_entity.id
_entity.type
_entity.pdbx_description
1 polymer ?
#
loop_
_entity_poly.entity_id
_entity_poly.type
_entity_poly.pdbx_seq_one_letter_code
_entity_poly.pdbx_strand_id
1 'polypeptide(L)' 'MSKAKQLGERMADRGLVHIMAAHSPLSAILAEEAGFDGLWASGFELSALYGLADMSLITMTQHL' A
#
# COMPACT_ATOMS: atom_id res chain seq x y z
N MET A 1 15.12 -3.16 -13.08
CA MET A 1 14.08 -4.21 -12.97
C MET A 1 12.78 -3.55 -12.54
N SER A 2 11.60 -3.93 -13.06
CA SER A 2 10.33 -3.29 -12.65
C SER A 2 9.94 -3.69 -11.23
N LYS A 3 9.21 -2.82 -10.52
CA LYS A 3 8.70 -3.12 -9.17
C LYS A 3 7.82 -4.38 -9.15
N ALA A 4 7.03 -4.59 -10.20
CA ALA A 4 6.24 -5.81 -10.38
C ALA A 4 7.10 -7.09 -10.46
N LYS A 5 8.23 -7.05 -11.20
CA LYS A 5 9.16 -8.19 -11.27
C LYS A 5 9.86 -8.42 -9.93
N GLN A 6 10.21 -7.35 -9.19
CA GLN A 6 10.83 -7.45 -7.86
C GLN A 6 9.90 -8.13 -6.86
N LEU A 7 8.62 -7.78 -6.84
CA LEU A 7 7.63 -8.41 -5.97
C LEU A 7 7.47 -9.91 -6.33
N GLY A 8 7.33 -10.23 -7.61
CA GLY A 8 7.22 -11.62 -8.07
C GLY A 8 8.42 -12.48 -7.69
N GLU A 9 9.64 -11.95 -7.81
CA GLU A 9 10.86 -12.65 -7.39
C GLU A 9 10.92 -12.86 -5.87
N ARG A 10 10.56 -11.85 -5.05
CA ARG A 10 10.53 -12.00 -3.59
C ARG A 10 9.51 -13.03 -3.13
N MET A 11 8.34 -13.08 -3.75
CA MET A 11 7.32 -14.09 -3.47
C MET A 11 7.82 -15.50 -3.82
N ALA A 12 8.50 -15.65 -4.96
CA ALA A 12 9.03 -16.94 -5.39
C ALA A 12 10.20 -17.43 -4.52
N ASP A 13 11.07 -16.52 -4.07
CA ASP A 13 12.27 -16.83 -3.27
C ASP A 13 11.94 -17.10 -1.80
N ARG A 14 11.14 -16.23 -1.16
CA ARG A 14 10.85 -16.29 0.29
C ARG A 14 9.57 -17.03 0.65
N GLY A 15 8.66 -17.24 -0.31
CA GLY A 15 7.33 -17.81 -0.08
C GLY A 15 6.33 -16.88 0.63
N LEU A 16 6.80 -15.93 1.43
CA LEU A 16 5.98 -14.91 2.11
C LEU A 16 6.58 -13.52 1.90
N VAL A 17 5.71 -12.54 1.68
CA VAL A 17 6.06 -11.11 1.59
C VAL A 17 5.18 -10.31 2.54
N HIS A 18 5.75 -9.29 3.17
CA HIS A 18 5.02 -8.42 4.09
C HIS A 18 4.66 -7.11 3.40
N ILE A 19 3.37 -6.81 3.27
CA ILE A 19 2.85 -5.61 2.62
C ILE A 19 2.17 -4.74 3.67
N MET A 20 2.60 -3.49 3.80
CA MET A 20 2.06 -2.55 4.80
C MET A 20 1.09 -1.56 4.16
N ALA A 21 -0.03 -1.28 4.83
CA ALA A 21 -0.98 -0.26 4.40
C ALA A 21 -0.38 1.15 4.55
N ALA A 22 -0.73 2.05 3.62
CA ALA A 22 -0.36 3.46 3.69
C ALA A 22 -1.49 4.34 3.13
N HIS A 23 -1.88 5.34 3.90
CA HIS A 23 -2.87 6.37 3.52
C HIS A 23 -2.22 7.70 3.10
N SER A 24 -0.91 7.84 3.28
CA SER A 24 -0.16 9.04 2.88
C SER A 24 1.25 8.70 2.41
N PRO A 25 1.92 9.59 1.63
CA PRO A 25 3.31 9.41 1.24
C PRO A 25 4.26 9.26 2.44
N LEU A 26 3.99 9.96 3.55
CA LEU A 26 4.82 9.84 4.75
C LEU A 26 4.74 8.44 5.37
N SER A 27 3.53 7.88 5.52
CA SER A 27 3.36 6.50 6.00
C SER A 27 4.02 5.47 5.07
N ALA A 28 4.01 5.72 3.75
CA ALA A 28 4.67 4.86 2.78
C ALA A 28 6.20 4.86 2.94
N ILE A 29 6.81 6.04 3.15
CA ILE A 29 8.25 6.17 3.41
C ILE A 29 8.62 5.41 4.69
N LEU A 30 7.85 5.59 5.76
CA LEU A 30 8.10 4.90 7.04
C LEU A 30 7.98 3.38 6.90
N ALA A 31 7.04 2.88 6.11
CA ALA A 31 6.93 1.45 5.84
C ALA A 31 8.11 0.91 5.00
N GLU A 32 8.63 1.68 4.05
CA GLU A 32 9.85 1.33 3.33
C GLU A 32 11.06 1.29 4.28
N GLU A 33 11.23 2.30 5.14
CA GLU A 33 12.29 2.37 6.15
C GLU A 33 12.19 1.23 7.19
N ALA A 34 10.98 0.81 7.54
CA ALA A 34 10.73 -0.33 8.42
C ALA A 34 11.01 -1.70 7.75
N GLY A 35 11.28 -1.73 6.44
CA GLY A 35 11.70 -2.93 5.72
C GLY A 35 10.57 -3.80 5.19
N PHE A 36 9.35 -3.26 5.02
CA PHE A 36 8.26 -3.99 4.36
C PHE A 36 8.59 -4.27 2.89
N ASP A 37 8.07 -5.38 2.36
CA ASP A 37 8.33 -5.81 0.99
C ASP A 37 7.54 -5.03 -0.06
N GLY A 38 6.50 -4.32 0.37
CA GLY A 38 5.69 -3.45 -0.47
C GLY A 38 4.63 -2.69 0.31
N LEU A 39 3.85 -1.92 -0.44
CA LEU A 39 2.80 -1.05 0.09
C LEU A 39 1.43 -1.47 -0.41
N TRP A 40 0.43 -1.28 0.45
CA TRP A 40 -0.98 -1.46 0.14
C TRP A 40 -1.70 -0.12 0.17
N ALA A 41 -2.12 0.38 -0.99
CA ALA A 41 -2.92 1.60 -1.14
C ALA A 41 -4.36 1.33 -0.69
N SER A 42 -4.58 1.28 0.62
CA SER A 42 -5.84 0.87 1.23
C SER A 42 -6.95 1.91 1.01
N GLY A 43 -8.04 1.53 0.34
CA GLY A 43 -9.25 2.36 0.25
C GLY A 43 -9.88 2.62 1.62
N PHE A 44 -9.76 1.65 2.54
CA PHE A 44 -10.18 1.81 3.92
C PHE A 44 -9.37 2.89 4.66
N GLU A 45 -8.04 2.85 4.61
CA GLU A 45 -7.26 3.89 5.31
C GLU A 45 -7.41 5.26 4.64
N LEU A 46 -7.53 5.29 3.31
CA LEU A 46 -7.76 6.54 2.59
C LEU A 46 -9.12 7.15 2.96
N SER A 47 -10.20 6.37 2.98
CA SER A 47 -11.52 6.87 3.42
C SER A 47 -11.49 7.35 4.87
N ALA A 48 -10.81 6.62 5.77
CA ALA A 48 -10.62 7.03 7.16
C ALA A 48 -9.85 8.35 7.30
N LEU A 49 -8.83 8.59 6.47
CA LEU A 49 -8.08 9.85 6.43
C LEU A 49 -8.99 11.06 6.10
N TYR A 50 -9.99 10.85 5.24
CA TYR A 50 -11.00 11.86 4.91
C TYR A 50 -12.18 11.92 5.91
N GLY A 51 -12.18 11.09 6.95
CA GLY A 51 -13.28 11.01 7.91
C GLY A 51 -14.56 10.42 7.33
N LEU A 52 -14.44 9.59 6.29
CA LEU A 52 -15.55 8.93 5.60
C LEU A 52 -15.58 7.44 5.91
N ALA A 53 -16.76 6.84 5.85
CA ALA A 53 -16.89 5.39 5.86
C ALA A 53 -16.38 4.79 4.55
N ASP A 54 -15.83 3.59 4.62
CA ASP A 54 -15.39 2.82 3.44
C ASP A 54 -16.60 2.25 2.69
N MET A 55 -17.28 3.13 1.95
CA MET A 55 -18.51 2.84 1.20
C MET A 55 -18.46 3.46 -0.21
N SER A 56 -17.28 3.46 -0.85
CA SER A 56 -17.06 4.04 -2.19
C SER A 56 -17.43 5.53 -2.31
N LEU A 57 -17.28 6.28 -1.21
CA LEU A 57 -17.49 7.73 -1.18
C LEU A 57 -16.27 8.51 -1.69
N ILE A 58 -15.09 7.90 -1.57
CA ILE A 58 -13.85 8.40 -2.19
C ILE A 58 -13.89 8.08 -3.68
N THR A 59 -13.69 9.10 -4.51
CA THR A 59 -13.64 8.92 -5.96
C THR A 59 -12.37 8.20 -6.39
N MET A 60 -12.41 7.54 -7.55
CA MET A 60 -11.21 6.94 -8.16
C MET A 60 -10.08 7.97 -8.34
N THR A 61 -10.40 9.21 -8.71
CA THR A 61 -9.41 10.28 -8.88
C THR A 61 -8.72 10.67 -7.57
N GLN A 62 -9.38 10.47 -6.42
CA GLN A 62 -8.76 10.72 -5.11
C GLN A 62 -7.90 9.54 -4.62
N HIS A 63 -8.16 8.33 -5.12
CA HIS A 63 -7.40 7.12 -4.76
C HIS A 63 -6.17 6.89 -5.64
N LEU A 64 -6.25 7.25 -6.93
CA LEU A 64 -5.19 7.10 -7.94
C LEU A 64 -4.06 8.11 -7.78
#